data_AF-A0A0F9VQE6-F1
#
_entry.id   AF-A0A0F9VQE6-F1
#
_cell.length_a   1.000
_cell.length_b   1.000
_cell.length_c   1.000
_cell.angle_alpha   90.00
_cell.angle_beta   90.00
_cell.angle_gamma   90.00
#
_symmetry.space_group_name_H-M   'P 1'
#
loop_
_entity.id
_entity.type
_entity.pdbx_description
1 polymer ?
#
loop_
_entity_poly.entity_id
_entity_poly.type
_entity_poly.pdbx_seq_one_letter_code
_entity_poly.pdbx_strand_id
1 'polypeptide(L)'
;MTRPRKRRRKRHEVHEALRCPACPERFKACTIIVPLAKGNGFQVGLQCARCGAQWLVAERETVHVHRWKKWGYEIRTEIIVTCGIPLDMRSAYTPSGDYIGNPRDAAFLCKRKGIAPEKASPSHNVCSVGYCLEEEKWYGWSHRAIVGFAIGNKLFEETFPGATDKTPFLEHGRKTIKTMDEARQAANNFARSVS
;
A
#
# COMPACT_ATOMS: atom_id res chain seq x y z
N MET A 1 8.27 -37.75 22.55
CA MET A 1 7.92 -36.31 22.55
C MET A 1 7.19 -35.97 21.24
N THR A 2 5.86 -35.92 21.28
CA THR A 2 4.99 -35.68 20.11
C THR A 2 4.82 -34.18 19.87
N ARG A 3 5.18 -33.70 18.68
CA ARG A 3 5.05 -32.27 18.30
C ARG A 3 3.57 -31.87 18.26
N PRO A 4 3.18 -30.70 18.83
CA PRO A 4 1.81 -30.25 18.81
C PRO A 4 1.37 -29.89 17.38
N ARG A 5 0.21 -30.41 16.96
CA ARG A 5 -0.42 -30.10 15.67
C ARG A 5 -0.77 -28.61 15.62
N LYS A 6 -0.19 -27.87 14.66
CA LYS A 6 -0.55 -26.47 14.38
C LYS A 6 -2.04 -26.41 14.00
N ARG A 7 -2.86 -25.78 14.84
CA ARG A 7 -4.26 -25.45 14.51
C ARG A 7 -4.24 -24.51 13.30
N ARG A 8 -4.78 -24.98 12.16
CA ARG A 8 -5.12 -24.11 11.01
C ARG A 8 -6.05 -23.01 11.54
N ARG A 9 -5.58 -21.76 11.53
CA ARG A 9 -6.47 -20.59 11.69
C ARG A 9 -7.47 -20.66 10.54
N LYS A 10 -8.75 -20.91 10.84
CA LYS A 10 -9.83 -20.69 9.88
C LYS A 10 -9.72 -19.24 9.45
N ARG A 11 -9.58 -18.97 8.14
CA ARG A 11 -9.88 -17.63 7.62
C ARG A 11 -11.32 -17.35 8.07
N HIS A 12 -11.49 -16.36 8.92
CA HIS A 12 -12.80 -15.74 9.05
C HIS A 12 -13.05 -15.07 7.70
N GLU A 13 -13.72 -15.81 6.79
CA GLU A 13 -14.45 -15.18 5.71
C GLU A 13 -15.50 -14.31 6.38
N VAL A 14 -15.22 -13.01 6.45
CA VAL A 14 -16.20 -11.99 6.80
C VAL A 14 -17.14 -11.83 5.59
N HIS A 15 -17.85 -12.90 5.25
CA HIS A 15 -19.04 -12.87 4.39
C HIS A 15 -20.26 -12.90 5.30
N GLU A 16 -20.29 -12.04 6.31
CA GLU A 16 -21.55 -11.75 6.97
C GLU A 16 -22.39 -10.99 5.93
N ALA A 17 -23.30 -11.71 5.30
CA ALA A 17 -24.06 -11.26 4.14
C ALA A 17 -24.75 -9.94 4.47
N LEU A 18 -24.26 -8.86 3.85
CA LEU A 18 -24.89 -7.54 3.91
C LEU A 18 -26.35 -7.71 3.45
N ARG A 19 -27.28 -7.38 4.35
CA ARG A 19 -28.72 -7.38 4.04
C ARG A 19 -29.08 -6.03 3.44
N CYS A 20 -30.03 -6.06 2.51
CA CYS A 20 -30.51 -4.86 1.83
C CYS A 20 -31.48 -4.24 2.80
N PRO A 21 -31.35 -2.95 3.11
CA PRO A 21 -32.33 -2.27 3.94
C PRO A 21 -33.74 -2.30 3.32
N ALA A 22 -33.85 -2.49 2.00
CA ALA A 22 -35.11 -2.51 1.25
C ALA A 22 -35.66 -3.92 0.93
N CYS A 23 -34.90 -5.01 1.11
CA CYS A 23 -35.44 -6.37 0.91
C CYS A 23 -34.80 -7.41 1.86
N PRO A 24 -35.59 -8.36 2.39
CA PRO A 24 -35.19 -9.21 3.51
C PRO A 24 -34.15 -10.30 3.20
N GLU A 25 -33.85 -10.57 1.93
CA GLU A 25 -32.93 -11.63 1.51
C GLU A 25 -31.46 -11.23 1.51
N ARG A 26 -30.57 -12.22 1.67
CA ARG A 26 -29.13 -12.08 1.45
C ARG A 26 -28.88 -12.04 -0.07
N PHE A 27 -28.18 -11.03 -0.58
CA PHE A 27 -27.84 -10.93 -2.01
C PHE A 27 -26.33 -10.69 -2.21
N LYS A 28 -25.91 -10.89 -3.46
CA LYS A 28 -24.62 -10.42 -3.96
C LYS A 28 -24.77 -8.93 -4.24
N ALA A 29 -24.03 -8.10 -3.50
CA ALA A 29 -24.00 -6.66 -3.72
C ALA A 29 -22.91 -6.33 -4.74
N CYS A 30 -23.17 -5.36 -5.62
CA CYS A 30 -22.14 -4.77 -6.48
C CYS A 30 -21.65 -3.47 -5.85
N THR A 31 -20.33 -3.32 -5.71
CA THR A 31 -19.69 -2.08 -5.25
C THR A 31 -19.76 -1.03 -6.33
N ILE A 32 -20.31 0.14 -5.99
CA ILE A 32 -20.34 1.33 -6.84
C ILE A 32 -19.43 2.37 -6.18
N ILE A 33 -18.52 2.95 -6.95
CA ILE A 33 -17.69 4.08 -6.51
C ILE A 33 -18.18 5.31 -7.27
N VAL A 34 -18.69 6.30 -6.55
CA VAL A 34 -19.23 7.55 -7.13
C VAL A 34 -18.34 8.71 -6.68
N PRO A 35 -17.78 9.51 -7.60
CA PRO A 35 -17.08 10.73 -7.23
C PRO A 35 -18.06 11.74 -6.62
N LEU A 36 -17.66 12.45 -5.56
CA LEU A 36 -18.49 13.49 -4.96
C LEU A 36 -18.66 14.67 -5.91
N ALA A 37 -19.89 15.18 -6.04
CA ALA A 37 -20.23 16.29 -6.94
C ALA A 37 -19.50 17.61 -6.60
N LYS A 38 -18.98 17.75 -5.37
CA LYS A 38 -18.19 18.88 -4.90
C LYS A 38 -17.05 18.37 -4.02
N GLY A 39 -15.80 18.55 -4.45
CA GLY A 39 -14.60 18.28 -3.64
C GLY A 39 -13.75 17.07 -4.07
N ASN A 40 -12.65 16.85 -3.34
CA ASN A 40 -11.70 15.75 -3.56
C ASN A 40 -12.08 14.53 -2.70
N GLY A 41 -13.16 13.84 -3.06
CA GLY A 41 -13.64 12.67 -2.33
C GLY A 41 -14.46 11.70 -3.17
N PHE A 42 -14.77 10.55 -2.59
CA PHE A 42 -15.56 9.50 -3.23
C PHE A 42 -16.51 8.85 -2.24
N GLN A 43 -17.63 8.37 -2.76
CA GLN A 43 -18.61 7.57 -2.06
C GLN A 43 -18.48 6.12 -2.53
N VAL A 44 -18.44 5.19 -1.57
CA VAL A 44 -18.57 3.76 -1.84
C VAL A 44 -20.00 3.38 -1.50
N GLY A 45 -20.78 3.08 -2.53
CA GLY A 45 -22.12 2.54 -2.40
C GLY A 45 -22.16 1.05 -2.70
N LEU A 46 -23.22 0.40 -2.25
CA LEU A 46 -23.62 -0.92 -2.72
C LEU A 46 -24.96 -0.81 -3.44
N GLN A 47 -25.10 -1.57 -4.51
CA GLN A 47 -26.39 -1.77 -5.17
C GLN A 47 -26.88 -3.19 -4.93
N CYS A 48 -28.14 -3.32 -4.50
CA CYS A 48 -28.82 -4.60 -4.46
C CYS A 48 -29.07 -5.08 -5.89
N ALA A 49 -28.50 -6.22 -6.26
CA ALA A 49 -28.71 -6.83 -7.57
C ALA A 49 -30.18 -7.26 -7.83
N ARG A 50 -31.03 -7.33 -6.79
CA ARG A 50 -32.43 -7.75 -6.91
C ARG A 50 -33.39 -6.59 -7.09
N CYS A 51 -33.42 -5.65 -6.14
CA CYS A 51 -34.36 -4.52 -6.16
C CYS A 51 -33.75 -3.23 -6.72
N GLY A 52 -32.45 -3.21 -7.04
CA GLY A 52 -31.76 -2.03 -7.55
C GLY A 52 -31.50 -0.94 -6.50
N ALA A 53 -31.95 -1.12 -5.25
CA ALA A 53 -31.72 -0.16 -4.17
C ALA A 53 -30.21 0.07 -3.97
N GLN A 54 -29.84 1.33 -3.78
CA GLN A 54 -28.46 1.75 -3.53
C GLN A 54 -28.36 2.29 -2.11
N TRP A 55 -27.28 1.98 -1.40
CA TRP A 55 -26.96 2.61 -0.13
C TRP A 55 -25.46 2.84 0.00
N LEU A 56 -25.12 3.91 0.70
CA LEU A 56 -23.75 4.29 1.00
C LEU A 56 -23.19 3.37 2.09
N VAL A 57 -21.98 2.88 1.87
CA VAL A 57 -21.24 2.06 2.82
C VAL A 57 -20.09 2.85 3.44
N ALA A 58 -19.45 3.70 2.62
CA ALA A 58 -18.46 4.63 3.10
C ALA A 58 -18.48 5.95 2.33
N GLU A 59 -18.24 7.04 3.05
CA GLU A 59 -17.93 8.34 2.47
C GLU A 59 -16.54 8.75 2.90
N ARG A 60 -15.75 9.33 1.97
CA ARG A 60 -14.43 9.86 2.27
C ARG A 60 -14.34 11.30 1.82
N GLU A 61 -14.01 12.18 2.75
CA GLU A 61 -13.80 13.61 2.50
C GLU A 61 -12.41 14.02 2.99
N THR A 62 -11.66 14.75 2.15
CA THR A 62 -10.41 15.38 2.57
C THR A 62 -10.71 16.73 3.22
N VAL A 63 -10.46 16.85 4.52
CA VAL A 63 -10.77 18.06 5.30
C VAL A 63 -9.61 19.03 5.33
N HIS A 64 -8.38 18.51 5.45
CA HIS A 64 -7.18 19.34 5.57
C HIS A 64 -6.02 18.73 4.81
N VAL A 65 -5.22 19.59 4.16
CA VAL A 65 -4.01 19.19 3.44
C VAL A 65 -2.83 20.03 3.92
N HIS A 66 -1.83 19.38 4.49
CA HIS A 66 -0.58 20.02 4.90
C HIS A 66 0.58 19.56 4.01
N ARG A 67 1.21 20.50 3.30
CA ARG A 67 2.23 20.20 2.28
C ARG A 67 3.64 20.46 2.79
N TRP A 68 4.49 19.43 2.81
CA TRP A 68 5.91 19.52 3.15
C TRP A 68 6.76 19.69 1.89
N LYS A 69 6.74 20.88 1.27
CA LYS A 69 7.43 21.15 0.00
C LYS A 69 8.91 20.76 0.02
N LYS A 70 9.62 21.00 1.12
CA LYS A 70 11.04 20.65 1.28
C LYS A 70 11.32 19.16 1.14
N TRP A 71 10.39 18.30 1.54
CA TRP A 71 10.57 16.85 1.62
C TRP A 71 9.71 16.09 0.60
N GLY A 72 8.99 16.78 -0.28
CA GLY A 72 8.28 16.14 -1.40
C GLY A 72 7.11 15.24 -0.99
N TYR A 73 6.39 15.53 0.09
CA TYR A 73 5.15 14.83 0.44
C TYR A 73 4.11 15.77 1.08
N GLU A 74 2.85 15.33 1.11
CA GLU A 74 1.77 16.02 1.79
C GLU A 74 1.01 15.06 2.73
N ILE A 75 0.47 15.61 3.81
CA ILE A 75 -0.39 14.89 4.74
C ILE A 75 -1.82 15.36 4.50
N ARG A 76 -2.72 14.41 4.25
CA ARG A 76 -4.16 14.65 4.15
C ARG A 76 -4.82 14.12 5.43
N THR A 77 -5.66 14.95 6.03
CA THR A 77 -6.60 14.54 7.08
C THR A 77 -7.94 14.31 6.41
N GLU A 78 -8.46 13.10 6.58
CA GLU A 78 -9.62 12.60 5.87
C GLU A 78 -10.63 12.06 6.87
N ILE A 79 -11.90 12.44 6.70
CA ILE A 79 -12.99 11.84 7.45
C ILE A 79 -13.52 10.69 6.61
N ILE A 80 -13.47 9.48 7.19
CA ILE A 80 -14.07 8.28 6.60
C ILE A 80 -15.29 7.91 7.43
N VAL A 81 -16.48 8.09 6.88
CA VAL A 81 -17.71 7.65 7.54
C VAL A 81 -17.94 6.19 7.18
N THR A 82 -17.83 5.27 8.13
CA THR A 82 -18.13 3.84 7.93
C THR A 82 -19.26 3.44 8.87
N CYS A 83 -20.35 2.90 8.33
CA CYS A 83 -21.55 2.55 9.12
C CYS A 83 -22.10 3.74 9.96
N GLY A 84 -22.02 4.96 9.43
CA GLY A 84 -22.44 6.17 10.13
C GLY A 84 -21.49 6.68 11.21
N ILE A 85 -20.36 5.98 11.46
CA ILE A 85 -19.34 6.41 12.41
C ILE A 85 -18.24 7.15 11.66
N PRO A 86 -18.04 8.46 11.90
CA PRO A 86 -16.92 9.19 11.31
C PRO A 86 -15.61 8.76 11.95
N LEU A 87 -14.61 8.44 11.13
CA LEU A 87 -13.25 8.13 11.52
C LEU A 87 -12.29 9.14 10.91
N ASP A 88 -11.54 9.83 11.75
CA ASP A 88 -10.46 10.72 11.32
C ASP A 88 -9.21 9.89 10.97
N MET A 89 -8.76 10.00 9.73
CA MET A 89 -7.58 9.31 9.23
C MET A 89 -6.57 10.31 8.71
N ARG A 90 -5.30 10.13 9.08
CA ARG A 90 -4.19 10.91 8.53
C ARG A 90 -3.34 10.02 7.64
N SER A 91 -3.23 10.43 6.39
CA SER A 91 -2.59 9.66 5.32
C SER A 91 -1.57 10.54 4.61
N ALA A 92 -0.46 9.98 4.19
CA ALA A 92 0.60 10.69 3.48
C ALA A 92 0.60 10.33 1.99
N TYR A 93 0.83 11.34 1.16
CA TYR A 93 0.77 11.27 -0.29
C TYR A 93 1.97 11.96 -0.94
N THR A 94 2.35 11.50 -2.13
CA THR A 94 3.23 12.26 -3.02
C THR A 94 2.49 13.50 -3.55
N PRO A 95 3.19 14.53 -4.06
CA PRO A 95 2.54 15.68 -4.71
C PRO A 95 1.68 15.29 -5.92
N SER A 96 2.00 14.16 -6.55
CA SER A 96 1.22 13.55 -7.65
C SER A 96 -0.05 12.83 -7.16
N GLY A 97 -0.23 12.68 -5.85
CA GLY A 97 -1.39 12.02 -5.24
C GLY A 97 -1.24 10.53 -5.00
N ASP A 98 -0.05 9.95 -5.15
CA ASP A 98 0.20 8.54 -4.84
C ASP A 98 0.31 8.32 -3.34
N TYR A 99 -0.32 7.26 -2.82
CA TYR A 99 -0.36 6.98 -1.40
C TYR A 99 0.97 6.42 -0.90
N ILE A 100 1.57 7.05 0.11
CA ILE A 100 2.84 6.63 0.72
C ILE A 100 2.60 5.72 1.92
N GLY A 101 1.58 6.02 2.74
CA GLY A 101 1.34 5.35 4.01
C GLY A 101 0.86 6.32 5.08
N ASN A 102 1.20 6.05 6.34
CA ASN A 102 0.91 6.98 7.44
C ASN A 102 1.96 8.12 7.50
N PRO A 103 1.69 9.23 8.21
CA PRO A 103 2.61 10.36 8.33
C PRO A 103 3.97 10.03 8.94
N ARG A 104 4.05 9.02 9.82
CA ARG A 104 5.30 8.63 10.48
C ARG A 104 6.23 7.94 9.48
N ASP A 105 5.68 7.05 8.66
CA ASP A 105 6.41 6.34 7.61
C ASP A 105 6.88 7.32 6.54
N ALA A 106 6.02 8.25 6.10
CA ALA A 106 6.42 9.27 5.14
C ALA A 106 7.53 10.18 5.66
N ALA A 107 7.49 10.58 6.95
CA ALA A 107 8.58 11.33 7.56
C ALA A 107 9.88 10.50 7.67
N PHE A 108 9.78 9.19 7.92
CA PHE A 108 10.94 8.30 7.92
C PHE A 108 11.56 8.17 6.52
N LEU A 109 10.74 7.89 5.51
CA LEU A 109 11.21 7.71 4.12
C LEU A 109 11.75 9.02 3.53
N CYS A 110 10.94 10.08 3.53
CA CYS A 110 11.27 11.30 2.80
C CYS A 110 12.23 12.21 3.59
N LYS A 111 11.95 12.46 4.87
CA LYS A 111 12.73 13.41 5.67
C LYS A 111 13.99 12.79 6.28
N ARG A 112 13.92 11.57 6.81
CA ARG A 112 15.08 10.93 7.48
C ARG A 112 15.99 10.17 6.52
N LYS A 113 15.42 9.55 5.48
CA LYS A 113 16.16 8.74 4.51
C LYS A 113 16.40 9.42 3.16
N GLY A 114 15.78 10.57 2.90
CA GLY A 114 15.93 11.27 1.62
C GLY A 114 15.37 10.51 0.43
N ILE A 115 14.47 9.54 0.66
CA ILE A 115 13.88 8.71 -0.39
C ILE A 115 12.70 9.47 -1.00
N ALA A 116 12.70 9.60 -2.33
CA ALA A 116 11.55 10.08 -3.10
C ALA A 116 10.61 8.91 -3.43
N PRO A 117 9.42 8.78 -2.79
CA PRO A 117 8.58 7.59 -2.97
C PRO A 117 7.86 7.56 -4.31
N GLU A 118 7.75 6.36 -4.88
CA GLU A 118 7.03 6.07 -6.10
C GLU A 118 6.37 4.69 -6.03
N LYS A 119 5.42 4.45 -6.95
CA LYS A 119 4.81 3.14 -7.11
C LYS A 119 5.75 2.22 -7.89
N ALA A 120 5.94 0.99 -7.42
CA ALA A 120 6.69 -0.03 -8.14
C ALA A 120 6.07 -0.39 -9.50
N SER A 121 4.74 -0.30 -9.59
CA SER A 121 3.96 -0.47 -10.81
C SER A 121 2.84 0.58 -10.86
N PRO A 122 2.49 1.13 -12.03
CA PRO A 122 1.36 2.06 -12.17
C PRO A 122 0.03 1.51 -11.61
N SER A 123 -0.16 0.19 -11.68
CA SER A 123 -1.36 -0.51 -11.18
C SER A 123 -1.44 -0.66 -9.66
N HIS A 124 -0.36 -0.35 -8.94
CA HIS A 124 -0.36 -0.41 -7.48
C HIS A 124 -1.09 0.80 -6.89
N ASN A 125 -1.61 0.63 -5.67
CA ASN A 125 -2.30 1.70 -4.95
C ASN A 125 -1.42 2.35 -3.87
N VAL A 126 -0.18 1.88 -3.69
CA VAL A 126 0.75 2.35 -2.66
C VAL A 126 2.15 2.46 -3.22
N CYS A 127 2.89 3.49 -2.79
CA CYS A 127 4.31 3.64 -3.06
C CYS A 127 5.09 2.57 -2.27
N SER A 128 5.98 1.88 -2.96
CA SER A 128 6.75 0.77 -2.38
C SER A 128 8.21 0.76 -2.82
N VAL A 129 8.61 1.71 -3.68
CA VAL A 129 10.00 1.92 -4.07
C VAL A 129 10.30 3.41 -4.17
N GLY A 130 11.57 3.79 -4.18
CA GLY A 130 11.97 5.18 -4.27
C GLY A 130 13.47 5.37 -4.33
N TYR A 131 13.89 6.44 -4.98
CA TYR A 131 15.30 6.76 -5.14
C TYR A 131 15.77 7.72 -4.05
N CYS A 132 16.95 7.45 -3.47
CA CYS A 132 17.65 8.39 -2.61
C CYS A 132 18.87 8.93 -3.35
N LEU A 133 18.85 10.23 -3.62
CA LEU A 133 19.92 10.91 -4.35
C LEU A 133 21.24 10.95 -3.56
N GLU A 134 21.16 11.15 -2.24
CA GLU A 134 22.34 11.26 -1.37
C GLU A 134 23.12 9.93 -1.26
N GLU A 135 22.41 8.80 -1.19
CA GLU A 135 23.03 7.47 -1.11
C GLU A 135 23.24 6.82 -2.49
N GLU A 136 22.79 7.45 -3.57
CA GLU A 136 22.75 6.90 -4.94
C GLU A 136 22.14 5.48 -5.01
N LYS A 137 21.06 5.25 -4.25
CA LYS A 137 20.42 3.93 -4.07
C LYS A 137 18.94 3.94 -4.40
N TRP A 138 18.48 2.83 -4.94
CA TRP A 138 17.05 2.52 -5.05
C TRP A 138 16.59 1.70 -3.86
N TYR A 139 15.61 2.21 -3.13
CA TYR A 139 15.01 1.51 -2.00
C TYR A 139 13.73 0.81 -2.43
N GLY A 140 13.56 -0.42 -1.96
CA GLY A 140 12.27 -1.11 -1.93
C GLY A 140 11.84 -1.34 -0.51
N TRP A 141 10.55 -1.22 -0.22
CA TRP A 141 10.02 -1.48 1.12
C TRP A 141 8.63 -2.08 1.12
N SER A 142 8.27 -2.63 2.26
CA SER A 142 6.91 -2.99 2.65
C SER A 142 6.70 -2.69 4.13
N HIS A 143 5.56 -3.10 4.68
CA HIS A 143 5.33 -3.07 6.14
C HIS A 143 6.35 -3.90 6.93
N ARG A 144 7.06 -4.85 6.31
CA ARG A 144 7.98 -5.77 6.99
C ARG A 144 9.42 -5.30 6.99
N ALA A 145 9.88 -4.68 5.90
CA ALA A 145 11.30 -4.38 5.71
C ALA A 145 11.54 -3.28 4.68
N ILE A 146 12.74 -2.69 4.71
CA ILE A 146 13.26 -1.72 3.74
C ILE A 146 14.71 -2.08 3.39
N VAL A 147 15.05 -2.10 2.11
CA VAL A 147 16.40 -2.40 1.61
C VAL A 147 16.75 -1.46 0.47
N GLY A 148 17.98 -0.94 0.46
CA GLY A 148 18.52 -0.07 -0.59
C GLY A 148 19.53 -0.82 -1.46
N PHE A 149 19.34 -0.78 -2.78
CA PHE A 149 20.17 -1.41 -3.79
C PHE A 149 20.96 -0.35 -4.56
N ALA A 150 22.26 -0.56 -4.69
CA ALA A 150 23.19 0.24 -5.50
C ALA A 150 23.89 -0.63 -6.56
N ILE A 151 24.58 0.05 -7.47
CA ILE A 151 25.55 -0.59 -8.38
C ILE A 151 26.57 -1.38 -7.54
N GLY A 152 26.86 -2.61 -7.98
CA GLY A 152 27.74 -3.54 -7.26
C GLY A 152 27.03 -4.53 -6.34
N ASN A 153 25.77 -4.29 -5.94
CA ASN A 153 24.98 -5.29 -5.20
C ASN A 153 24.45 -6.39 -6.14
N LYS A 154 23.82 -7.43 -5.58
CA LYS A 154 23.14 -8.47 -6.38
C LYS A 154 21.73 -8.02 -6.76
N LEU A 155 21.33 -8.35 -8.00
CA LEU A 155 19.98 -8.17 -8.49
C LEU A 155 19.07 -9.14 -7.73
N PHE A 156 18.14 -8.60 -6.95
CA PHE A 156 17.32 -9.41 -6.05
C PHE A 156 16.47 -10.46 -6.81
N GLU A 157 16.66 -11.72 -6.44
CA GLU A 157 15.95 -12.91 -6.92
C GLU A 157 15.29 -13.63 -5.74
N GLU A 158 13.94 -13.68 -5.74
CA GLU A 158 13.17 -14.31 -4.65
C GLU A 158 13.47 -15.81 -4.52
N THR A 159 13.65 -16.50 -5.65
CA THR A 159 13.89 -17.96 -5.71
C THR A 159 15.37 -18.31 -5.78
N PHE A 160 16.25 -17.48 -5.22
CA PHE A 160 17.70 -17.77 -5.24
C PHE A 160 17.99 -19.02 -4.40
N PRO A 161 18.49 -20.13 -4.99
CA PRO A 161 18.61 -21.41 -4.28
C PRO A 161 19.64 -21.42 -3.15
N GLY A 162 20.55 -20.43 -3.12
CA GLY A 162 21.50 -20.22 -2.03
C GLY A 162 21.00 -19.28 -0.93
N ALA A 163 19.79 -18.74 -1.04
CA ALA A 163 19.21 -17.87 -0.03
C ALA A 163 18.79 -18.72 1.18
N THR A 164 19.38 -18.42 2.33
CA THR A 164 18.90 -18.90 3.63
C THR A 164 18.32 -17.70 4.38
N ASP A 165 17.57 -17.94 5.47
CA ASP A 165 17.06 -16.85 6.33
C ASP A 165 18.16 -15.93 6.91
N LYS A 166 19.43 -16.34 6.80
CA LYS A 166 20.60 -15.60 7.27
C LYS A 166 21.32 -14.83 6.16
N THR A 167 21.01 -15.14 4.90
CA THR A 167 21.68 -14.49 3.77
C THR A 167 21.16 -13.06 3.65
N PRO A 168 22.03 -12.03 3.57
CA PRO A 168 21.58 -10.65 3.38
C PRO A 168 20.84 -10.49 2.06
N PHE A 169 19.77 -9.70 2.04
CA PHE A 169 18.99 -9.46 0.81
C PHE A 169 19.83 -8.87 -0.34
N LEU A 170 20.93 -8.16 -0.03
CA LEU A 170 21.85 -7.60 -1.02
C LEU A 170 22.68 -8.66 -1.77
N GLU A 171 22.68 -9.90 -1.27
CA GLU A 171 23.40 -11.05 -1.84
C GLU A 171 22.44 -12.08 -2.46
N HIS A 172 21.11 -11.83 -2.40
CA HIS A 172 20.09 -12.71 -2.97
C HIS A 172 20.00 -12.56 -4.49
N GLY A 173 20.99 -13.03 -5.23
CA GLY A 173 20.94 -12.98 -6.68
C GLY A 173 22.21 -13.45 -7.36
N ARG A 174 22.09 -13.93 -8.60
CA ARG A 174 23.23 -14.38 -9.40
C ARG A 174 23.94 -13.21 -10.06
N LYS A 175 23.14 -12.28 -10.59
CA LYS A 175 23.62 -11.14 -11.37
C LYS A 175 24.03 -9.98 -10.47
N THR A 176 25.18 -9.38 -10.74
CA THR A 176 25.60 -8.11 -10.12
C THR A 176 24.97 -6.93 -10.87
N ILE A 177 24.44 -5.97 -10.13
CA ILE A 177 23.84 -4.73 -10.64
C ILE A 177 24.93 -3.85 -11.23
N LYS A 178 24.74 -3.44 -12.49
CA LYS A 178 25.67 -2.58 -13.24
C LYS A 178 25.07 -1.22 -13.57
N THR A 179 23.74 -1.09 -13.56
CA THR A 179 23.04 0.15 -13.91
C THR A 179 22.03 0.56 -12.85
N MET A 180 21.64 1.83 -12.85
CA MET A 180 20.60 2.34 -11.95
C MET A 180 19.23 1.73 -12.22
N ASP A 181 18.94 1.38 -13.47
CA ASP A 181 17.69 0.68 -13.82
C ASP A 181 17.65 -0.73 -13.23
N GLU A 182 18.78 -1.43 -13.21
CA GLU A 182 18.90 -2.73 -12.54
C GLU A 182 18.77 -2.59 -11.00
N ALA A 183 19.27 -1.50 -10.42
CA ALA A 183 19.07 -1.20 -9.00
C ALA A 183 17.58 -0.96 -8.69
N ARG A 184 16.89 -0.18 -9.53
CA ARG A 184 15.44 0.01 -9.44
C ARG A 184 14.69 -1.31 -9.59
N GLN A 185 15.11 -2.16 -10.53
CA GLN A 185 14.52 -3.48 -10.72
C GLN A 185 14.71 -4.38 -9.48
N ALA A 186 15.89 -4.35 -8.85
CA ALA A 186 16.13 -5.08 -7.60
C ALA A 186 15.20 -4.59 -6.47
N ALA A 187 15.06 -3.28 -6.31
CA ALA A 187 14.14 -2.67 -5.34
C ALA A 187 12.68 -3.09 -5.60
N ASN A 188 12.24 -3.11 -6.86
CA ASN A 188 10.92 -3.57 -7.26
C ASN A 188 10.70 -5.06 -6.92
N ASN A 189 11.66 -5.93 -7.26
CA ASN A 189 11.58 -7.35 -6.96
C ASN A 189 11.50 -7.60 -5.45
N PHE A 190 12.32 -6.88 -4.67
CA PHE A 190 12.33 -6.95 -3.22
C PHE A 190 10.99 -6.50 -2.63
N ALA A 191 10.51 -5.32 -3.03
CA ALA A 191 9.23 -4.79 -2.57
C ALA A 191 8.09 -5.79 -2.84
N ARG A 192 8.10 -6.45 -4.01
CA ARG A 192 7.13 -7.50 -4.35
C ARG A 192 7.23 -8.74 -3.46
N SER A 193 8.44 -9.22 -3.15
CA SER A 193 8.61 -10.41 -2.30
C SER A 193 8.27 -10.16 -0.83
N VAL A 194 8.42 -8.91 -0.35
CA VAL A 194 8.14 -8.55 1.04
C VAL A 194 6.78 -7.87 1.26
N SER A 195 6.03 -7.57 0.21
CA SER A 195 4.62 -7.16 0.30
C SER A 195 3.73 -8.31 0.78
#